data_AF-A0A2T7AT40-F1
#
_entry.id   AF-A0A2T7AT40-F1
#
_cell.length_a   1.000
_cell.length_b   1.000
_cell.length_c   1.000
_cell.angle_alpha   90.00
_cell.angle_beta   90.00
_cell.angle_gamma   90.00
#
_symmetry.space_group_name_H-M   'P 1'
#
loop_
_entity.id
_entity.type
_entity.pdbx_description
1 polymer ?
#
loop_
_entity_poly.entity_id
_entity_poly.type
_entity_poly.pdbx_seq_one_letter_code
_entity_poly.pdbx_strand_id
1 'polypeptide(L)'
;MDYPDAEKRARDKTDFRVRLALIDELRDAPAPESVTLLTWIMKNDFVFAVRAAAWRALAHKGVHCAPPREKSRFRLWLEGAARKTGRGLQKLYDWLWIFT
;
A
#
# COMPACT_ATOMS: atom_id res chain seq x y z
N MET A 1 -1.54 -19.36 -13.84
CA MET A 1 -1.30 -18.70 -12.53
C MET A 1 -2.45 -19.05 -11.61
N ASP A 2 -2.18 -19.35 -10.35
CA ASP A 2 -3.22 -19.56 -9.33
C ASP A 2 -3.53 -18.22 -8.63
N TYR A 3 -4.70 -17.63 -8.90
CA TYR A 3 -5.07 -16.30 -8.42
C TYR A 3 -5.33 -16.20 -6.90
N PRO A 4 -5.98 -17.19 -6.26
CA PRO A 4 -6.04 -17.27 -4.80
C PRO A 4 -4.67 -17.17 -4.11
N ASP A 5 -3.66 -17.86 -4.63
CA ASP A 5 -2.29 -17.76 -4.10
C ASP A 5 -1.66 -16.40 -4.42
N ALA A 6 -1.84 -15.90 -5.64
CA ALA A 6 -1.39 -14.56 -6.03
C ALA A 6 -1.95 -13.46 -5.11
N GLU A 7 -3.23 -13.55 -4.71
CA GLU A 7 -3.84 -12.62 -3.76
C GLU A 7 -3.20 -12.70 -2.37
N LYS A 8 -2.89 -13.91 -1.89
CA LYS A 8 -2.18 -14.08 -0.60
C LYS A 8 -0.80 -13.43 -0.68
N ARG A 9 -0.03 -13.70 -1.73
CA ARG A 9 1.29 -13.10 -1.96
C ARG A 9 1.22 -11.58 -2.09
N ALA A 10 0.19 -11.04 -2.74
CA ALA A 10 -0.02 -9.59 -2.85
C ALA A 10 -0.34 -8.92 -1.51
N ARG A 11 -1.06 -9.63 -0.61
CA ARG A 11 -1.42 -9.12 0.72
C ARG A 11 -0.33 -9.34 1.77
N ASP A 12 0.59 -10.27 1.53
CA ASP A 12 1.71 -10.53 2.42
C ASP A 12 2.65 -9.31 2.47
N LYS A 13 2.75 -8.73 3.66
CA LYS A 13 3.54 -7.52 3.91
C LYS A 13 4.98 -7.82 4.34
N THR A 14 5.32 -9.09 4.52
CA THR A 14 6.59 -9.52 5.10
C THR A 14 7.78 -9.19 4.20
N ASP A 15 7.69 -9.55 2.92
CA ASP A 15 8.75 -9.25 1.95
C ASP A 15 8.17 -8.53 0.71
N PHE A 16 8.67 -7.33 0.43
CA PHE A 16 8.25 -6.57 -0.74
C PHE A 16 8.83 -7.13 -2.06
N ARG A 17 9.91 -7.92 -2.01
CA ARG A 17 10.51 -8.55 -3.19
C ARG A 17 9.59 -9.63 -3.76
N VAL A 18 8.89 -10.37 -2.91
CA VAL A 18 7.87 -11.33 -3.32
C VAL A 18 6.76 -10.63 -4.11
N ARG A 19 6.33 -9.45 -3.64
CA ARG A 19 5.31 -8.65 -4.34
C ARG A 19 5.82 -8.05 -5.65
N LEU A 20 7.10 -7.69 -5.74
CA LEU A 20 7.70 -7.26 -7.01
C LEU A 20 7.77 -8.40 -8.02
N ALA A 21 8.22 -9.60 -7.61
CA ALA A 21 8.24 -10.77 -8.47
C ALA A 21 6.82 -11.13 -8.95
N LEU A 22 5.84 -11.04 -8.06
CA LEU A 22 4.43 -11.24 -8.41
C LEU A 22 3.95 -10.23 -9.45
N ILE A 23 4.34 -8.94 -9.37
CA ILE A 23 3.97 -7.94 -10.36
C ILE A 23 4.54 -8.30 -11.74
N ASP A 24 5.78 -8.81 -11.81
CA ASP A 24 6.37 -9.26 -13.07
C ASP A 24 5.61 -10.47 -13.64
N GLU A 25 5.21 -11.44 -12.81
CA GLU A 25 4.33 -12.55 -13.23
C GLU A 25 2.99 -12.03 -13.78
N LEU A 26 2.38 -11.07 -13.09
CA LEU A 26 1.09 -10.48 -13.47
C LEU A 26 1.18 -9.64 -14.73
N ARG A 27 2.31 -8.98 -15.00
CA ARG A 27 2.53 -8.13 -16.18
C ARG A 27 2.30 -8.89 -17.48
N ASP A 28 2.75 -10.14 -17.54
CA ASP A 28 2.74 -10.95 -18.76
C ASP A 28 1.48 -11.86 -18.83
N ALA A 29 0.73 -12.01 -17.74
CA ALA A 29 -0.50 -12.81 -17.70
C ALA A 29 -1.67 -12.12 -18.45
N PRO A 30 -2.31 -12.77 -19.45
CA PRO A 30 -3.35 -12.12 -20.25
C PRO A 30 -4.71 -11.95 -19.55
N ALA A 31 -4.87 -12.47 -18.33
CA ALA A 31 -6.19 -12.57 -17.71
C ALA A 31 -6.66 -11.25 -17.04
N PRO A 32 -7.97 -10.99 -16.98
CA PRO A 32 -8.53 -9.80 -16.36
C PRO A 32 -8.31 -9.74 -14.84
N GLU A 33 -8.14 -10.89 -14.18
CA GLU A 33 -7.81 -10.90 -12.75
C GLU A 33 -6.44 -10.26 -12.51
N SER A 34 -5.51 -10.39 -13.46
CA SER A 34 -4.17 -9.77 -13.35
C SER A 34 -4.25 -8.25 -13.28
N VAL A 35 -5.10 -7.62 -14.10
CA VAL A 35 -5.32 -6.18 -14.10
C VAL A 35 -5.97 -5.73 -12.78
N THR A 36 -6.95 -6.49 -12.31
CA THR A 36 -7.63 -6.23 -11.04
C THR A 36 -6.63 -6.26 -9.87
N LEU A 37 -5.77 -7.28 -9.83
CA LEU A 37 -4.79 -7.44 -8.77
C LEU A 37 -3.69 -6.38 -8.84
N LEU A 38 -3.17 -6.06 -10.03
CA LEU A 38 -2.22 -4.96 -10.24
C LEU A 38 -2.81 -3.61 -9.80
N THR A 39 -4.09 -3.36 -10.11
CA THR A 39 -4.80 -2.15 -9.68
C THR A 39 -4.91 -2.08 -8.17
N TRP A 40 -5.21 -3.21 -7.52
CA TRP A 40 -5.27 -3.30 -6.06
C TRP A 40 -3.90 -3.02 -5.43
N ILE A 41 -2.82 -3.62 -5.93
CA ILE A 41 -1.45 -3.41 -5.46
C ILE A 41 -1.04 -1.93 -5.62
N MET A 42 -1.29 -1.35 -6.80
CA MET A 42 -0.97 0.05 -7.10
C MET A 42 -1.65 1.01 -6.11
N LYS A 43 -2.89 0.74 -5.69
CA LYS A 43 -3.65 1.62 -4.79
C LYS A 43 -3.35 1.38 -3.31
N ASN A 44 -3.12 0.13 -2.91
CA ASN A 44 -3.13 -0.26 -1.49
C ASN A 44 -1.74 -0.58 -0.92
N ASP A 45 -0.73 -0.84 -1.75
CA ASP A 45 0.61 -1.16 -1.23
C ASP A 45 1.23 0.03 -0.50
N PHE A 46 1.90 -0.23 0.62
CA PHE A 46 2.55 0.80 1.42
C PHE A 46 3.90 1.21 0.83
N VAL A 47 4.59 0.30 0.14
CA VAL A 47 5.90 0.52 -0.48
C VAL A 47 5.72 1.23 -1.82
N PHE A 48 6.31 2.40 -1.94
CA PHE A 48 6.23 3.21 -3.16
C PHE A 48 6.79 2.47 -4.39
N ALA A 49 7.92 1.79 -4.26
CA ALA A 49 8.53 1.03 -5.35
C ALA A 49 7.58 -0.07 -5.90
N VAL A 50 6.85 -0.75 -5.01
CA VAL A 50 5.86 -1.77 -5.39
C VAL A 50 4.68 -1.13 -6.12
N ARG A 51 4.15 0.00 -5.61
CA ARG A 51 3.10 0.76 -6.32
C ARG A 51 3.54 1.22 -7.70
N ALA A 52 4.77 1.72 -7.82
CA ALA A 52 5.33 2.20 -9.08
C ALA A 52 5.55 1.07 -10.09
N ALA A 53 6.01 -0.10 -9.64
CA ALA A 53 6.12 -1.29 -10.47
C ALA A 53 4.74 -1.75 -10.98
N ALA A 54 3.73 -1.81 -10.11
CA ALA A 54 2.37 -2.17 -10.49
C ALA A 54 1.77 -1.19 -11.51
N TRP A 55 2.02 0.12 -11.35
CA TRP A 55 1.62 1.13 -12.33
C TRP A 55 2.29 0.94 -13.70
N ARG A 56 3.59 0.62 -13.74
CA ARG A 56 4.29 0.32 -14.99
C ARG A 56 3.75 -0.95 -15.65
N ALA A 57 3.43 -1.98 -14.86
CA ALA A 57 2.84 -3.22 -15.37
C ALA A 57 1.44 -2.99 -15.96
N LEU A 58 0.62 -2.12 -15.35
CA LEU A 58 -0.67 -1.69 -15.90
C LEU A 58 -0.49 -0.92 -17.21
N ALA A 59 0.46 0.00 -17.28
CA ALA A 59 0.77 0.73 -18.50
C ALA A 59 1.24 -0.21 -19.64
N HIS A 60 2.04 -1.22 -19.32
CA HIS A 60 2.47 -2.25 -20.28
C HIS A 60 1.27 -3.04 -20.86
N LYS A 61 0.22 -3.27 -20.07
CA LYS A 61 -1.03 -3.88 -20.53
C LYS A 61 -1.97 -2.91 -21.26
N GLY A 62 -1.55 -1.67 -21.49
CA GLY A 62 -2.39 -0.64 -22.11
C GLY A 62 -3.45 -0.02 -21.18
N VAL A 63 -3.37 -0.28 -19.87
CA VAL A 63 -4.30 0.29 -18.90
C VAL A 63 -3.76 1.65 -18.45
N HIS A 64 -4.43 2.73 -18.87
CA HIS A 64 -4.08 4.08 -18.46
C HIS A 64 -4.50 4.34 -17.00
N CYS A 65 -3.51 4.61 -16.15
CA CYS A 65 -3.70 4.92 -14.74
C CYS A 65 -2.84 6.13 -14.34
N ALA A 66 -3.34 6.95 -13.42
CA ALA A 66 -2.54 8.03 -12.84
C ALA A 66 -1.33 7.46 -12.07
N PRO A 67 -0.14 8.06 -12.18
CA PRO A 67 1.03 7.56 -11.49
C PRO A 67 0.85 7.62 -9.97
N PRO A 68 1.32 6.60 -9.23
CA PRO A 68 1.26 6.62 -7.78
C PRO A 68 2.11 7.77 -7.27
N ARG A 69 1.58 8.54 -6.32
CA ARG A 69 2.34 9.60 -5.66
C ARG A 69 3.18 9.01 -4.52
N GLU A 70 4.41 9.46 -4.40
CA GLU A 70 5.21 9.16 -3.22
C GLU A 70 4.57 9.88 -2.04
N LYS A 71 4.15 9.11 -1.03
CA LYS A 71 3.69 9.71 0.21
C LYS A 71 4.95 10.19 0.91
N SER A 72 5.16 11.50 0.96
CA SER A 72 6.28 12.11 1.68
C SER A 72 6.46 11.44 3.03
N ARG A 73 7.69 11.02 3.36
CA ARG A 73 8.05 10.44 4.66
C ARG A 73 7.54 11.29 5.83
N PHE A 74 7.51 12.61 5.63
CA PHE A 74 6.96 13.58 6.58
C PHE A 74 5.46 13.39 6.83
N ARG A 75 4.68 13.05 5.81
CA ARG A 75 3.23 12.79 5.92
C ARG A 75 2.94 11.48 6.63
N LEU A 76 3.72 10.44 6.35
CA LEU A 76 3.63 9.15 7.07
C LEU A 76 4.03 9.31 8.55
N TRP A 77 5.07 10.11 8.82
CA TRP A 77 5.48 10.46 10.17
C TRP A 77 4.39 11.28 10.90
N LEU A 78 3.78 12.26 10.23
CA LEU A 78 2.66 13.04 10.77
C LEU A 78 1.43 12.17 11.08
N GLU A 79 1.06 11.23 10.20
CA GLU A 79 -0.04 10.30 10.47
C GLU A 79 0.27 9.38 11.67
N GLY A 80 1.52 8.95 11.83
CA GLY A 80 1.96 8.21 13.01
C GLY A 80 1.96 9.05 14.29
N ALA A 81 2.43 10.30 14.20
CA ALA A 81 2.45 11.26 15.30
C ALA A 81 1.03 11.60 15.76
N ALA A 82 0.10 11.84 14.83
CA ALA A 82 -1.30 12.13 15.13
C ALA A 82 -2.00 11.02 15.93
N ARG A 83 -1.72 9.73 15.62
CA ARG A 83 -2.24 8.59 16.39
C ARG A 83 -1.63 8.47 17.79
N LYS A 84 -0.45 9.07 18.02
CA LYS A 84 0.26 9.05 19.30
C LYS A 84 -0.10 10.26 20.17
N THR A 85 -0.27 11.44 19.56
CA THR A 85 -0.70 12.66 20.26
C THR A 85 -2.14 12.57 20.76
N GLY A 86 -3.05 11.90 20.03
CA GLY A 86 -4.42 11.67 20.52
C GLY A 86 -4.48 10.93 21.87
N ARG A 87 -3.59 9.94 22.09
CA ARG A 87 -3.50 9.22 23.37
C ARG A 87 -2.81 10.02 24.49
N GLY A 88 -1.91 10.93 24.13
CA GLY A 88 -1.23 11.81 25.10
C GLY A 88 -2.12 12.95 25.58
N LEU A 89 -2.88 13.57 24.67
CA LEU A 89 -3.86 14.62 24.99
C LEU A 89 -5.00 14.10 25.84
N GLN A 90 -5.53 12.89 25.57
CA GLN A 90 -6.56 12.28 26.40
C GLN A 90 -6.08 12.06 27.85
N LYS A 91 -4.86 11.54 28.03
CA LYS A 91 -4.27 11.32 29.36
C LYS A 91 -4.00 12.62 30.12
N LEU A 92 -3.57 13.68 29.43
CA LEU A 92 -3.38 15.00 30.05
C LEU A 92 -4.72 15.60 30.45
N TYR A 93 -5.75 15.46 29.61
CA TYR A 93 -7.10 15.90 29.93
C TYR A 93 -7.68 15.15 31.15
N ASP A 94 -7.56 13.82 31.18
CA ASP A 94 -7.98 13.00 32.32
C ASP A 94 -7.20 13.35 33.60
N TRP A 95 -5.90 13.64 33.48
CA TRP A 95 -5.07 14.06 34.61
C TRP A 95 -5.44 15.45 35.12
N LEU A 96 -5.66 16.42 34.23
CA LEU A 96 -6.12 17.77 34.59
C LEU A 96 -7.49 17.75 35.27
N TRP A 97 -8.41 16.88 34.84
CA TRP A 97 -9.73 16.71 35.46
C TRP A 97 -9.69 16.14 36.89
N ILE A 98 -8.64 15.40 37.26
CA ILE A 98 -8.45 14.89 38.63
C ILE A 98 -8.07 16.01 39.61
N PHE A 99 -7.50 17.11 39.11
CA PHE A 99 -7.00 18.24 39.93
C PHE A 99 -7.86 19.51 39.85
N THR A 100 -9.00 19.48 39.16
CA THR A 100 -10.04 20.52 39.15
C THR A 100 -11.29 20.02 39.86
#